data_AF-A0A7X6K5W8-F1
#
_entry.id   AF-A0A7X6K5W8-F1
#
_cell.length_a   1.000
_cell.length_b   1.000
_cell.length_c   1.000
_cell.angle_alpha   90.00
_cell.angle_beta   90.00
_cell.angle_gamma   90.00
#
_symmetry.space_group_name_H-M   'P 1'
#
loop_
_entity.id
_entity.type
_entity.pdbx_description
1 polymer ?
#
loop_
_entity_poly.entity_id
_entity_poly.type
_entity_poly.pdbx_seq_one_letter_code
_entity_poly.pdbx_strand_id
1 'polypeptide(L)'
;MTTETTIQTLHGLWPWTKDAQYAQAVRIGDTILTGGQGGFAKDGNLVSVDTAEQTRQTFRNLEAVLAQFGETLDAVAAMTVYIAEPADYEVFKQVRTGFLSHPFPASTAVGVGALLAEGMKVEIQVTAVVGGRRSRQEVTRFQPTNADCGAYPDGIHAHDPRLDPSQFCHQNYCTCRTLVSKSSETRRHPGQIKTSWTGETPSVD
;
A
#
# COMPACT_ATOMS: atom_id res chain seq x y z
N MET A 1 -15.68 0.05 -39.10
CA MET A 1 -15.26 -1.33 -38.87
C MET A 1 -14.86 -1.43 -37.40
N THR A 2 -15.65 -2.10 -36.58
CA THR A 2 -15.25 -2.40 -35.20
C THR A 2 -14.19 -3.48 -35.26
N THR A 3 -12.93 -3.14 -34.95
CA THR A 3 -11.88 -4.13 -34.79
C THR A 3 -12.22 -4.98 -33.57
N GLU A 4 -12.43 -6.28 -33.78
CA GLU A 4 -12.67 -7.23 -32.71
C GLU A 4 -11.40 -7.33 -31.84
N THR A 5 -11.54 -7.08 -30.53
CA THR A 5 -10.42 -7.20 -29.59
C THR A 5 -10.21 -8.66 -29.25
N THR A 6 -9.11 -9.24 -29.73
CA THR A 6 -8.72 -10.62 -29.38
C THR A 6 -8.24 -10.71 -27.93
N ILE A 7 -8.69 -11.73 -27.21
CA ILE A 7 -8.18 -12.12 -25.88
C ILE A 7 -7.30 -13.35 -26.06
N GLN A 8 -5.99 -13.22 -25.82
CA GLN A 8 -5.06 -14.35 -25.86
C GLN A 8 -4.95 -14.94 -24.46
N THR A 9 -5.28 -16.22 -24.29
CA THR A 9 -5.22 -16.90 -22.99
C THR A 9 -3.99 -17.79 -22.90
N LEU A 10 -3.32 -17.76 -21.76
CA LEU A 10 -2.17 -18.60 -21.46
C LEU A 10 -2.61 -19.68 -20.46
N HIS A 11 -2.44 -20.95 -20.84
CA HIS A 11 -2.77 -22.11 -20.02
C HIS A 11 -1.56 -23.03 -19.87
N GLY A 12 -1.56 -23.87 -18.83
CA GLY A 12 -0.71 -25.05 -18.78
C GLY A 12 0.77 -24.81 -18.51
N LEU A 13 1.17 -23.61 -18.05
CA LEU A 13 2.54 -23.40 -17.55
C LEU A 13 2.84 -24.31 -16.36
N TRP A 14 1.82 -24.60 -15.55
CA TRP A 14 1.95 -25.41 -14.35
C TRP A 14 1.04 -26.65 -14.41
N PRO A 15 1.49 -27.82 -13.92
CA PRO A 15 0.69 -29.05 -13.96
C PRO A 15 -0.71 -28.92 -13.34
N TRP A 16 -0.83 -28.23 -12.20
CA TRP A 16 -2.09 -28.07 -11.46
C TRP A 16 -3.14 -27.21 -12.16
N THR A 17 -2.74 -26.44 -13.18
CA THR A 17 -3.67 -25.54 -13.87
C THR A 17 -4.53 -26.18 -14.93
N LYS A 18 -4.23 -27.44 -15.28
CA LYS A 18 -5.02 -28.19 -16.26
C LYS A 18 -6.48 -28.34 -15.83
N ASP A 19 -6.71 -28.51 -14.53
CA ASP A 19 -8.04 -28.78 -13.98
C ASP A 19 -8.63 -27.58 -13.22
N ALA A 20 -7.89 -26.47 -13.12
CA ALA A 20 -8.25 -25.35 -12.24
C ALA A 20 -9.26 -24.34 -12.85
N GLN A 21 -9.70 -24.55 -14.10
CA GLN A 21 -10.70 -23.72 -14.78
C GLN A 21 -10.37 -22.21 -14.84
N TYR A 22 -9.08 -21.83 -14.83
CA TYR A 22 -8.64 -20.45 -15.05
C TYR A 22 -7.43 -20.39 -16.01
N ALA A 23 -7.22 -19.22 -16.64
CA ALA A 23 -6.03 -18.95 -17.43
C ALA A 23 -4.93 -18.36 -16.55
N GLN A 24 -3.68 -18.78 -16.76
CA GLN A 24 -2.56 -18.26 -15.99
C GLN A 24 -2.29 -16.78 -16.25
N ALA A 25 -2.55 -16.36 -17.47
CA ALA A 25 -2.64 -14.97 -17.82
C ALA A 25 -3.54 -14.80 -19.05
N VAL A 26 -4.03 -13.59 -19.23
CA VAL A 26 -4.69 -13.18 -20.46
C VAL A 26 -4.04 -11.90 -20.97
N ARG A 27 -3.92 -11.78 -22.29
CA ARG A 27 -3.53 -10.55 -22.97
C ARG A 27 -4.72 -10.01 -23.76
N ILE A 28 -5.04 -8.73 -23.55
CA ILE A 28 -6.12 -7.98 -24.21
C ILE A 28 -5.49 -6.71 -24.80
N GLY A 29 -5.32 -6.66 -26.12
CA GLY A 29 -4.51 -5.61 -26.75
C GLY A 29 -3.08 -5.62 -26.17
N ASP A 30 -2.66 -4.53 -25.54
CA ASP A 30 -1.35 -4.43 -24.89
C ASP A 30 -1.38 -4.68 -23.38
N THR A 31 -2.55 -4.94 -22.79
CA THR A 31 -2.67 -5.22 -21.35
C THR A 31 -2.55 -6.71 -21.09
N ILE A 32 -1.69 -7.09 -20.14
CA ILE A 32 -1.57 -8.45 -19.62
C ILE A 32 -2.13 -8.47 -18.20
N LEU A 33 -3.02 -9.41 -17.91
CA LEU A 33 -3.55 -9.68 -16.57
C LEU A 33 -3.16 -11.10 -16.17
N THR A 34 -2.53 -11.27 -15.01
CA THR A 34 -2.15 -12.61 -14.52
C THR A 34 -3.19 -13.17 -13.54
N GLY A 35 -3.29 -14.49 -13.47
CA GLY A 35 -3.74 -15.17 -12.27
C GLY A 35 -2.77 -14.94 -11.12
N GLY A 36 -3.19 -15.22 -9.89
CA GLY A 36 -2.33 -15.18 -8.72
C GLY A 36 -1.19 -16.19 -8.85
N GLN A 37 0.04 -15.74 -8.65
CA GLN A 37 1.21 -16.61 -8.56
C GLN A 37 1.58 -16.81 -7.10
N GLY A 38 1.91 -18.06 -6.76
CA GLY A 38 2.41 -18.45 -5.45
C GLY A 38 3.80 -19.05 -5.51
N GLY A 39 4.34 -19.41 -4.34
CA GLY A 39 5.68 -19.98 -4.17
C GLY A 39 5.78 -21.46 -4.57
N PHE A 40 5.18 -21.85 -5.68
CA PHE A 40 5.17 -23.23 -6.16
C PHE A 40 6.37 -23.54 -7.07
N ALA A 41 6.95 -24.72 -6.90
CA ALA A 41 7.88 -25.32 -7.85
C ALA A 41 7.13 -25.93 -9.05
N LYS A 42 7.89 -26.36 -10.07
CA LYS A 42 7.33 -26.96 -11.30
C LYS A 42 6.55 -28.25 -11.05
N ASP A 43 6.80 -28.94 -9.94
CA ASP A 43 6.12 -30.17 -9.53
C ASP A 43 4.76 -29.93 -8.85
N GLY A 44 4.43 -28.68 -8.51
CA GLY A 44 3.18 -28.33 -7.83
C GLY A 44 3.28 -28.20 -6.33
N ASN A 45 4.45 -28.42 -5.75
CA ASN A 45 4.65 -28.27 -4.32
C ASN A 45 5.16 -26.87 -3.98
N LEU A 46 4.84 -26.38 -2.77
CA LEU A 46 5.46 -25.16 -2.25
C LEU A 46 6.97 -25.39 -2.08
N VAL A 47 7.79 -24.42 -2.49
CA VAL A 47 9.26 -24.57 -2.44
C VAL A 47 9.83 -24.61 -1.03
N SER A 48 9.10 -24.08 -0.05
CA SER A 48 9.54 -23.97 1.34
C SER A 48 8.37 -23.56 2.24
N VAL A 49 8.55 -23.74 3.54
CA VAL A 49 7.70 -23.13 4.60
C VAL A 49 8.08 -21.68 4.88
N ASP A 50 9.24 -21.22 4.41
CA ASP A 50 9.75 -19.86 4.60
C ASP A 50 9.12 -18.86 3.64
N THR A 51 8.63 -17.75 4.20
CA THR A 51 8.07 -16.60 3.47
C THR A 51 9.05 -16.04 2.43
N ALA A 52 10.34 -15.94 2.77
CA ALA A 52 11.34 -15.39 1.88
C ALA A 52 11.52 -16.26 0.61
N GLU A 53 11.63 -17.58 0.78
CA GLU A 53 11.80 -18.51 -0.35
C GLU A 53 10.55 -18.59 -1.21
N GLN A 54 9.37 -18.65 -0.59
CA GLN A 54 8.11 -18.59 -1.34
C GLN A 54 8.02 -17.27 -2.13
N THR A 55 8.37 -16.13 -1.53
CA THR A 55 8.36 -14.83 -2.23
C THR A 55 9.29 -14.82 -3.44
N ARG A 56 10.52 -15.33 -3.31
CA ARG A 56 11.45 -15.43 -4.44
C ARG A 56 10.89 -16.31 -5.54
N GLN A 57 10.28 -17.43 -5.18
CA GLN A 57 9.66 -18.32 -6.16
C GLN A 57 8.46 -17.68 -6.84
N THR A 58 7.61 -16.95 -6.10
CA THR A 58 6.48 -16.22 -6.66
C THR A 58 6.92 -15.23 -7.73
N PHE A 59 8.00 -14.46 -7.50
CA PHE A 59 8.54 -13.56 -8.52
C PHE A 59 9.12 -14.30 -9.73
N ARG A 60 9.84 -15.41 -9.55
CA ARG A 60 10.30 -16.26 -10.66
C ARG A 60 9.14 -16.82 -11.50
N ASN A 61 8.05 -17.18 -10.83
CA ASN A 61 6.84 -17.64 -11.51
C ASN A 61 6.19 -16.51 -12.32
N LEU A 62 6.13 -15.29 -11.77
CA LEU A 62 5.69 -14.10 -12.51
C LEU A 62 6.57 -13.80 -13.73
N GLU A 63 7.89 -13.89 -13.59
CA GLU A 63 8.83 -13.73 -14.72
C GLU A 63 8.55 -14.78 -15.81
N ALA A 64 8.34 -16.04 -15.43
CA ALA A 64 8.03 -17.11 -16.38
C ALA A 64 6.70 -16.89 -17.12
N VAL A 65 5.68 -16.37 -16.44
CA VAL A 65 4.39 -15.99 -17.04
C VAL A 65 4.56 -14.83 -18.02
N LEU A 66 5.21 -13.73 -17.60
CA LEU A 66 5.39 -12.54 -18.43
C LEU A 66 6.27 -12.83 -19.66
N ALA A 67 7.26 -13.72 -19.52
CA ALA A 67 8.12 -14.14 -20.62
C ALA A 67 7.34 -14.80 -21.78
N GLN A 68 6.18 -15.41 -21.52
CA GLN A 68 5.32 -15.96 -22.59
C GLN A 68 4.75 -14.87 -23.51
N PHE A 69 4.72 -13.62 -23.04
CA PHE A 69 4.32 -12.45 -23.82
C PHE A 69 5.50 -11.59 -24.25
N GLY A 70 6.74 -12.06 -24.05
CA GLY A 70 7.97 -11.32 -24.37
C GLY A 70 8.28 -10.19 -23.39
N GLU A 71 7.67 -10.17 -22.20
CA GLU A 71 7.83 -9.11 -21.21
C GLU A 71 8.62 -9.54 -19.97
N THR A 72 9.10 -8.55 -19.23
CA THR A 72 9.78 -8.70 -17.94
C THR A 72 8.99 -8.00 -16.82
N LEU A 73 9.47 -8.08 -15.58
CA LEU A 73 8.88 -7.35 -14.45
C LEU A 73 8.89 -5.82 -14.62
N ASP A 74 9.64 -5.26 -15.58
CA ASP A 74 9.64 -3.83 -15.89
C ASP A 74 8.36 -3.36 -16.57
N ALA A 75 7.64 -4.28 -17.20
CA ALA A 75 6.34 -4.03 -17.84
C ALA A 75 5.18 -3.99 -16.83
N VAL A 76 5.40 -4.43 -15.59
CA VAL A 76 4.36 -4.45 -14.55
C VAL A 76 3.98 -3.02 -14.18
N ALA A 77 2.70 -2.67 -14.38
CA ALA A 77 2.13 -1.38 -14.02
C ALA A 77 1.57 -1.39 -12.59
N ALA A 78 0.93 -2.49 -12.18
CA ALA A 78 0.33 -2.64 -10.87
C ALA A 78 0.46 -4.08 -10.35
N MET A 79 0.48 -4.22 -9.02
CA MET A 79 0.40 -5.51 -8.33
C MET A 79 -0.54 -5.47 -7.13
N THR A 80 -1.25 -6.57 -6.94
CA THR A 80 -1.98 -6.87 -5.72
C THR A 80 -1.28 -8.04 -5.03
N VAL A 81 -0.87 -7.81 -3.79
CA VAL A 81 -0.11 -8.76 -2.97
C VAL A 81 -1.01 -9.21 -1.83
N TYR A 82 -1.23 -10.51 -1.73
CA TYR A 82 -1.91 -11.14 -0.61
C TYR A 82 -0.89 -11.84 0.26
N ILE A 83 -0.93 -11.56 1.57
CA ILE A 83 -0.03 -12.16 2.55
C ILE A 83 -0.90 -12.87 3.58
N ALA A 84 -0.60 -14.14 3.85
CA ALA A 84 -1.36 -14.93 4.81
C ALA A 84 -1.32 -14.27 6.20
N GLU A 85 -0.10 -14.02 6.71
CA GLU A 85 0.12 -13.38 8.00
C GLU A 85 0.71 -11.97 7.82
N PRO A 86 0.06 -10.89 8.32
CA PRO A 86 0.59 -9.53 8.16
C PRO A 86 2.04 -9.33 8.67
N ALA A 87 2.47 -10.14 9.65
CA ALA A 87 3.85 -10.13 10.17
C ALA A 87 4.91 -10.48 9.10
N ASP A 88 4.53 -11.20 8.05
CA ASP A 88 5.41 -11.59 6.95
C ASP A 88 5.69 -10.45 5.95
N TYR A 89 5.00 -9.30 6.06
CA TYR A 89 5.12 -8.21 5.08
C TYR A 89 6.53 -7.62 4.97
N GLU A 90 7.25 -7.45 6.09
CA GLU A 90 8.61 -6.89 6.01
C GLU A 90 9.59 -7.84 5.32
N VAL A 91 9.44 -9.16 5.52
CA VAL A 91 10.23 -10.17 4.80
C VAL A 91 9.93 -10.13 3.31
N PHE A 92 8.64 -10.10 2.94
CA PHE A 92 8.21 -9.93 1.55
C PHE A 92 8.83 -8.68 0.92
N LYS A 93 8.72 -7.53 1.60
CA LYS A 93 9.21 -6.24 1.12
C LYS A 93 10.72 -6.25 0.90
N GLN A 94 11.49 -6.88 1.79
CA GLN A 94 12.94 -7.04 1.63
C GLN A 94 13.26 -7.84 0.36
N VAL A 95 12.63 -9.01 0.17
CA VAL A 95 12.85 -9.84 -1.01
C VAL A 95 12.44 -9.11 -2.29
N ARG A 96 11.32 -8.38 -2.28
CA ARG A 96 10.81 -7.60 -3.42
C ARG A 96 11.85 -6.64 -3.99
N THR A 97 12.71 -6.05 -3.16
CA THR A 97 13.77 -5.13 -3.63
C THR A 97 14.83 -5.78 -4.53
N GLY A 98 14.96 -7.11 -4.49
CA GLY A 98 15.85 -7.84 -5.39
C GLY A 98 15.27 -8.09 -6.79
N PHE A 99 13.95 -7.94 -6.97
CA PHE A 99 13.27 -8.20 -8.24
C PHE A 99 12.76 -6.94 -8.93
N LEU A 100 12.53 -5.87 -8.17
CA LEU A 100 11.99 -4.62 -8.69
C LEU A 100 12.95 -3.48 -8.39
N SER A 101 13.10 -2.60 -9.37
CA SER A 101 13.87 -1.37 -9.27
C SER A 101 12.97 -0.15 -9.47
N HIS A 102 13.45 1.02 -9.05
CA HIS A 102 12.78 2.27 -9.32
C HIS A 102 12.76 2.58 -10.83
N PRO A 103 11.68 3.19 -11.35
CA PRO A 103 10.42 3.49 -10.67
C PRO A 103 9.57 2.22 -10.46
N PHE A 104 9.00 2.08 -9.26
CA PHE A 104 8.23 0.91 -8.86
C PHE A 104 6.81 0.91 -9.45
N PRO A 105 6.17 -0.27 -9.61
CA PRO A 105 4.77 -0.36 -9.97
C PRO A 105 3.85 0.14 -8.84
N ALA A 106 2.59 0.45 -9.18
CA ALA A 106 1.55 0.59 -8.17
C ALA A 106 1.43 -0.73 -7.38
N SER A 107 1.22 -0.66 -6.07
CA SER A 107 1.21 -1.85 -5.23
C SER A 107 0.21 -1.71 -4.09
N THR A 108 -0.68 -2.70 -3.98
CA THR A 108 -1.57 -2.90 -2.84
C THR A 108 -1.16 -4.18 -2.12
N ALA A 109 -1.06 -4.15 -0.79
CA ALA A 109 -0.79 -5.33 0.03
C ALA A 109 -1.93 -5.55 1.02
N VAL A 110 -2.43 -6.78 1.13
CA VAL A 110 -3.57 -7.15 1.97
C VAL A 110 -3.21 -8.39 2.80
N GLY A 111 -3.43 -8.30 4.11
CA GLY A 111 -3.40 -9.46 5.01
C GLY A 111 -4.71 -10.24 4.94
N VAL A 112 -4.66 -11.54 4.67
CA VAL A 112 -5.87 -12.34 4.37
C VAL A 112 -6.15 -13.48 5.36
N GLY A 113 -5.22 -13.80 6.27
CA GLY A 113 -5.34 -14.88 7.25
C GLY A 113 -5.10 -16.28 6.67
N ALA A 114 -5.54 -16.55 5.45
CA ALA A 114 -5.23 -17.79 4.73
C ALA A 114 -5.24 -17.58 3.20
N LEU A 115 -4.48 -18.41 2.51
CA LEU A 115 -4.45 -18.52 1.04
C LEU A 115 -4.98 -19.90 0.61
N LEU A 116 -5.26 -20.08 -0.69
CA LEU A 116 -5.95 -21.27 -1.20
C LEU A 116 -5.21 -22.59 -0.91
N ALA A 117 -3.88 -22.59 -0.97
CA ALA A 117 -3.08 -23.76 -0.64
C ALA A 117 -2.59 -23.70 0.80
N GLU A 118 -2.71 -24.84 1.50
CA GLU A 118 -2.17 -24.98 2.85
C GLU A 118 -0.65 -24.68 2.86
N GLY A 119 -0.21 -23.88 3.84
CA GLY A 119 1.18 -23.47 3.99
C GLY A 119 1.64 -22.34 3.06
N MET A 120 0.78 -21.86 2.16
CA MET A 120 1.12 -20.74 1.28
C MET A 120 1.16 -19.43 2.08
N LYS A 121 2.23 -18.66 1.87
CA LYS A 121 2.54 -17.43 2.62
C LYS A 121 2.24 -16.16 1.84
N VAL A 122 2.39 -16.21 0.52
CA VAL A 122 2.25 -15.05 -0.36
C VAL A 122 1.64 -15.44 -1.70
N GLU A 123 0.72 -14.61 -2.19
CA GLU A 123 0.18 -14.66 -3.54
C GLU A 123 0.30 -13.29 -4.20
N ILE A 124 0.70 -13.23 -5.47
CA ILE A 124 0.82 -11.97 -6.20
C ILE A 124 0.10 -12.07 -7.54
N GLN A 125 -0.80 -11.13 -7.78
CA GLN A 125 -1.38 -10.86 -9.09
C GLN A 125 -0.79 -9.57 -9.65
N VAL A 126 -0.51 -9.53 -10.96
CA VAL A 126 0.00 -8.34 -11.63
C VAL A 126 -0.81 -7.97 -12.87
N THR A 127 -0.81 -6.66 -13.15
CA THR A 127 -1.20 -6.08 -14.43
C THR A 127 0.05 -5.51 -15.09
N ALA A 128 0.35 -5.95 -16.31
CA ALA A 128 1.48 -5.48 -17.10
C ALA A 128 1.04 -4.91 -18.45
N VAL A 129 1.92 -4.14 -19.09
CA VAL A 129 1.67 -3.52 -20.39
C VAL A 129 2.78 -3.91 -21.37
N VAL A 130 2.42 -4.49 -22.51
CA VAL A 130 3.35 -4.86 -23.58
C VAL A 130 4.09 -3.63 -24.11
N GLY A 131 5.41 -3.73 -24.22
CA GLY A 131 6.29 -2.60 -24.54
C GLY A 131 6.37 -1.53 -23.44
N GLY A 132 5.64 -1.71 -22.34
CA GLY A 132 5.59 -0.78 -21.22
C GLY A 132 6.91 -0.77 -20.46
N ARG A 133 7.41 0.42 -20.14
CA ARG A 133 8.51 0.63 -19.20
C ARG A 133 8.11 1.72 -18.24
N ARG A 134 8.25 1.46 -16.95
CA ARG A 134 7.96 2.45 -15.92
C ARG A 134 8.97 3.60 -16.04
N SER A 135 8.48 4.82 -16.12
CA SER A 135 9.29 6.05 -16.07
C SER A 135 8.83 6.92 -14.91
N ARG A 136 9.77 7.61 -14.27
CA ARG A 136 9.45 8.51 -13.16
C ARG A 136 8.85 9.78 -13.75
N GLN A 137 7.60 10.07 -13.41
CA GLN A 137 7.06 11.41 -13.60
C GLN A 137 7.47 12.28 -12.41
N GLU A 138 8.06 13.44 -12.67
CA GLU A 138 8.25 14.44 -11.62
C GLU A 138 6.88 15.01 -11.26
N VAL A 139 6.50 14.89 -9.99
CA VAL A 139 5.33 15.59 -9.48
C VAL A 139 5.69 17.06 -9.43
N THR A 140 5.10 17.87 -10.30
CA THR A 140 5.12 19.32 -10.11
C THR A 140 4.48 19.59 -8.76
N ARG A 141 5.29 20.03 -7.79
CA ARG A 141 4.83 20.30 -6.42
C ARG A 141 3.60 21.19 -6.54
N PHE A 142 2.45 20.73 -6.02
CA PHE A 142 1.30 21.60 -5.87
C PHE A 142 1.74 22.79 -5.01
N GLN A 143 1.87 23.95 -5.63
CA GLN A 143 2.11 25.20 -4.95
C GLN A 143 0.72 25.80 -4.72
N PRO A 144 0.12 25.64 -3.53
CA PRO A 144 -1.12 26.34 -3.24
C PRO A 144 -0.87 27.83 -3.44
N THR A 145 -1.71 28.48 -4.23
CA THR A 145 -1.64 29.93 -4.40
C THR A 145 -2.53 30.58 -3.34
N ASN A 146 -2.28 31.86 -3.02
CA ASN A 146 -3.17 32.62 -2.13
C ASN A 146 -4.63 32.70 -2.66
N ALA A 147 -4.87 32.40 -3.95
CA ALA A 147 -6.20 32.33 -4.54
C ALA A 147 -7.01 31.11 -4.05
N ASP A 148 -6.35 30.04 -3.62
CA ASP A 148 -6.99 28.80 -3.12
C ASP A 148 -7.40 28.91 -1.64
N CYS A 149 -6.83 29.88 -0.91
CA CYS A 149 -7.17 30.16 0.49
C CYS A 149 -8.37 31.12 0.65
N GLY A 150 -8.88 31.69 -0.46
CA GLY A 150 -9.74 32.87 -0.45
C GLY A 150 -11.22 32.66 -0.83
N ALA A 151 -11.76 31.45 -0.70
CA ALA A 151 -13.18 31.19 -0.93
C ALA A 151 -13.86 30.58 0.32
N TYR A 152 -13.73 31.25 1.46
CA TYR A 152 -14.79 31.15 2.45
C TYR A 152 -15.92 32.08 1.99
N PRO A 153 -17.14 31.59 1.73
CA PRO A 153 -18.26 32.47 1.46
C PRO A 153 -18.42 33.41 2.66
N ASP A 154 -18.45 34.71 2.38
CA ASP A 154 -18.65 35.78 3.37
C ASP A 154 -19.77 35.37 4.35
N GLY A 155 -19.42 35.08 5.59
CA GLY A 155 -20.45 34.74 6.59
C GLY A 155 -20.03 34.11 7.91
N ILE A 156 -18.83 33.52 8.05
CA ILE A 156 -18.39 33.00 9.37
C ILE A 156 -16.92 33.36 9.63
N HIS A 157 -16.67 34.65 9.85
CA HIS A 157 -15.53 35.07 10.65
C HIS A 157 -16.05 35.98 11.77
N ALA A 158 -16.33 35.38 12.92
CA ALA A 158 -16.17 36.12 14.15
C ALA A 158 -14.68 36.47 14.24
N HIS A 159 -14.33 37.71 13.91
CA HIS A 159 -13.01 38.25 14.20
C HIS A 159 -12.78 38.14 15.71
N ASP A 160 -11.99 37.16 16.15
CA ASP A 160 -11.40 37.19 17.48
C ASP A 160 -10.22 38.17 17.43
N PRO A 161 -10.29 39.35 18.06
CA PRO A 161 -9.24 40.35 18.03
C PRO A 161 -7.95 39.93 18.77
N ARG A 162 -7.91 38.72 19.35
CA ARG A 162 -6.71 38.17 20.00
C ARG A 162 -5.85 37.31 19.07
N LEU A 163 -6.30 37.00 17.86
CA LEU A 163 -5.54 36.18 16.92
C LEU A 163 -4.69 37.07 16.02
N ASP A 164 -3.36 36.90 16.11
CA ASP A 164 -2.37 37.58 15.27
C ASP A 164 -2.44 37.05 13.82
N PRO A 165 -2.78 37.89 12.83
CA PRO A 165 -2.89 37.49 11.42
C PRO A 165 -1.58 36.93 10.84
N SER A 166 -0.43 37.27 11.41
CA SER A 166 0.87 36.82 10.93
C SER A 166 1.18 35.35 11.29
N GLN A 167 0.46 34.76 12.24
CA GLN A 167 0.69 33.37 12.66
C GLN A 167 0.03 32.32 11.76
N PHE A 168 -0.93 32.72 10.92
CA PHE A 168 -1.69 31.78 10.08
C PHE A 168 -0.96 31.33 8.82
N CYS A 169 0.14 31.99 8.45
CA CYS A 169 0.79 31.76 7.17
C CYS A 169 2.29 31.55 7.35
N HIS A 170 2.68 30.53 8.11
CA HIS A 170 4.06 30.05 8.09
C HIS A 170 4.13 28.54 7.80
N GLN A 171 4.86 28.23 6.72
CA GLN A 171 5.35 26.91 6.30
C GLN A 171 4.28 25.89 5.86
N ASN A 172 3.83 26.07 4.62
CA ASN A 172 3.38 25.01 3.69
C ASN A 172 2.24 24.07 4.16
N TYR A 173 1.53 24.37 5.24
CA TYR A 173 0.34 23.64 5.66
C TYR A 173 -0.70 24.58 6.28
N CYS A 174 -1.87 24.74 5.66
CA CYS A 174 -3.06 25.24 6.34
C CYS A 174 -3.63 24.10 7.20
N THR A 175 -3.15 23.92 8.42
CA THR A 175 -3.81 23.03 9.37
C THR A 175 -4.90 23.79 10.11
N CYS A 176 -6.16 23.41 9.91
CA CYS A 176 -7.23 23.73 10.84
C CYS A 176 -6.99 22.93 12.12
N ARG A 177 -6.20 23.50 13.04
CA ARG A 177 -5.97 22.92 14.36
C ARG A 177 -7.14 23.31 15.24
N THR A 178 -8.16 22.46 15.36
CA THR A 178 -9.13 22.56 16.46
C THR A 178 -8.36 22.42 17.76
N LEU A 179 -8.07 23.55 18.41
CA LEU A 179 -7.67 23.59 19.81
C LEU A 179 -8.87 23.15 20.65
N VAL A 180 -9.01 21.85 20.90
CA VAL A 180 -9.73 21.37 22.07
C VAL A 180 -8.80 21.63 23.27
N SER A 181 -8.83 22.85 23.79
CA SER A 181 -8.29 23.12 25.12
C SER A 181 -9.20 22.42 26.13
N LYS A 182 -8.66 21.42 26.84
CA LYS A 182 -9.26 20.91 28.08
C LYS A 182 -9.51 22.10 29.00
N SER A 183 -10.79 22.39 29.26
CA SER A 183 -11.18 23.26 30.36
C SER A 183 -11.00 22.49 31.67
N SER A 184 -10.11 22.98 32.53
CA SER A 184 -10.13 22.67 33.95
C SER A 184 -9.90 23.96 34.73
N GLU A 185 -10.94 24.79 34.78
CA GLU A 185 -11.07 25.78 35.85
C GLU A 185 -12.11 25.24 36.85
N THR A 186 -11.57 24.58 37.88
CA THR A 186 -12.28 24.37 39.14
C THR A 186 -12.47 25.73 39.82
N ARG A 187 -13.72 26.20 39.78
CA ARG A 187 -14.20 27.35 40.54
C ARG A 187 -14.00 27.08 42.04
N ARG A 188 -13.11 27.82 42.71
CA ARG A 188 -13.02 27.80 44.19
C ARG A 188 -14.21 28.57 44.78
N HIS A 189 -15.07 27.89 45.53
CA HIS A 189 -15.87 28.49 46.59
C HIS A 189 -15.12 28.41 47.93
N PRO A 190 -15.30 29.35 48.86
CA PRO A 190 -14.64 29.34 50.16
C PRO A 190 -15.40 28.43 51.13
N GLY A 191 -14.73 27.44 51.70
CA GLY A 191 -15.28 26.56 52.72
C GLY A 191 -14.23 25.55 53.18
N GLN A 192 -14.01 25.50 54.49
CA GLN A 192 -13.06 24.62 55.21
C GLN A 192 -13.22 23.12 54.81
N ILE A 193 -12.27 22.20 54.96
CA ILE A 193 -11.61 21.68 56.17
C ILE A 193 -10.43 20.75 55.71
N LYS A 194 -9.41 20.67 56.58
CA LYS A 194 -8.28 19.69 56.74
C LYS A 194 -8.48 18.30 56.09
N THR A 195 -7.46 17.53 55.67
CA THR A 195 -6.29 17.03 56.42
C THR A 195 -5.25 16.40 55.47
N SER A 196 -3.99 16.43 55.91
CA SER A 196 -2.79 15.74 55.40
C SER A 196 -2.95 14.25 55.02
N TRP A 197 -2.15 13.77 54.07
CA TRP A 197 -1.22 12.66 54.31
C TRP A 197 -0.17 12.49 53.19
N THR A 198 1.01 12.08 53.62
CA THR A 198 2.32 11.98 52.95
C THR A 198 2.52 10.66 52.20
N GLY A 199 3.38 10.65 51.18
CA GLY A 199 3.86 9.41 50.57
C GLY A 199 4.83 9.66 49.43
N GLU A 200 6.10 9.91 49.78
CA GLU A 200 7.24 9.94 48.86
C GLU A 200 7.48 8.59 48.18
N THR A 201 8.04 8.66 46.98
CA THR A 201 8.73 7.57 46.28
C THR A 201 10.09 7.29 46.92
N PRO A 202 10.64 6.09 46.74
CA PRO A 202 12.07 6.01 46.36
C PRO A 202 12.23 5.07 45.16
N SER A 203 12.93 5.46 44.10
CA SER A 203 14.39 5.60 43.94
C SER A 203 15.13 4.27 43.78
N VAL A 204 16.10 4.34 42.88
CA VAL A 204 16.90 3.28 42.28
C VAL A 204 17.94 2.77 43.26
N ASP A 205 18.12 1.44 43.28
CA ASP A 205 19.39 0.72 43.30
C ASP A 205 19.21 -0.57 42.48
#